data_AF-A0A9E3XUA9-F1
#
_entry.id   AF-A0A9E3XUA9-F1
#
_cell.length_a   1.000
_cell.length_b   1.000
_cell.length_c   1.000
_cell.angle_alpha   90.00
_cell.angle_beta   90.00
_cell.angle_gamma   90.00
#
_symmetry.space_group_name_H-M   'P 1'
#
loop_
_entity.id
_entity.type
_entity.pdbx_description
1 polymer ?
#
loop_
_entity_poly.entity_id
_entity_poly.type
_entity_poly.pdbx_seq_one_letter_code
_entity_poly.pdbx_strand_id
1 'polypeptide(L)' 'AITQDVGNASEELDAQYDGSELVVAFNPDYLAAGVEACSGDSVTLSTMDALKPAVVRGVGHEDYLYLLMPVRVP' A
#
# COMPACT_ATOMS: atom_id res chain seq x y z
N ALA A 1 -30.33 -19.78 2.35
CA ALA A 1 -29.87 -18.53 1.72
C ALA A 1 -28.62 -18.11 2.46
N ILE A 2 -27.47 -18.08 1.78
CA ILE A 2 -26.19 -17.70 2.39
C ILE A 2 -26.05 -16.21 2.14
N THR A 3 -26.42 -15.39 3.11
CA THR A 3 -26.13 -13.96 3.10
C THR A 3 -24.63 -13.84 3.36
N GLN A 4 -23.85 -13.39 2.37
CA GLN A 4 -22.50 -12.91 2.63
C GLN A 4 -22.64 -11.59 3.38
N ASP A 5 -22.56 -11.64 4.71
CA ASP A 5 -22.23 -10.46 5.50
C ASP A 5 -20.77 -10.12 5.17
N VAL A 6 -20.58 -9.21 4.21
CA VAL A 6 -19.28 -8.60 3.96
C VAL A 6 -19.03 -7.64 5.12
N GLY A 7 -18.20 -8.06 6.08
CA GLY A 7 -17.76 -7.20 7.17
C GLY A 7 -16.81 -6.13 6.63
N ASN A 8 -17.02 -4.87 7.00
CA ASN A 8 -16.06 -3.81 6.77
C ASN A 8 -15.02 -3.83 7.91
N ALA A 9 -13.74 -3.87 7.55
CA ALA A 9 -12.64 -3.67 8.48
C ALA A 9 -11.94 -2.36 8.13
N SER A 10 -11.61 -1.58 9.16
CA SER A 10 -10.82 -0.36 9.02
C SER A 10 -9.79 -0.36 10.14
N GLU A 11 -8.55 -0.09 9.78
CA GLU A 11 -7.44 0.03 10.72
C GLU A 11 -6.73 1.37 10.47
N GLU A 12 -6.30 2.01 11.54
CA GLU A 12 -5.49 3.21 11.51
C GLU A 12 -4.07 2.83 11.96
N LEU A 13 -3.07 3.27 11.20
CA LEU A 13 -1.67 2.98 11.45
C LEU A 13 -0.90 4.29 11.61
N ASP A 14 -0.04 4.35 12.62
CA ASP A 14 0.88 5.46 12.79
C ASP A 14 1.92 5.45 11.66
N ALA A 15 2.04 6.56 10.93
CA ALA A 15 3.00 6.73 9.85
C ALA A 15 3.49 8.17 9.74
N GLN A 16 4.69 8.35 9.20
CA GLN A 16 5.15 9.65 8.73
C GLN A 16 4.59 9.89 7.33
N TYR A 17 3.89 11.00 7.13
CA TYR A 17 3.25 11.36 5.87
C TYR A 17 3.76 12.72 5.38
N ASP A 18 4.17 12.77 4.12
CA ASP A 18 4.54 14.01 3.42
C ASP A 18 3.76 14.11 2.10
N GLY A 19 3.25 15.31 1.81
CA GLY A 19 2.43 15.58 0.64
C GLY A 19 0.97 15.94 0.93
N SER A 20 0.16 16.00 -0.12
CA SER A 20 -1.28 16.32 -0.04
C SER A 20 -2.10 15.10 0.40
N GLU A 21 -3.26 15.32 1.02
CA GLU A 21 -4.22 14.25 1.31
C GLU A 21 -4.53 13.42 0.04
N LEU A 22 -4.47 12.09 0.18
CA LEU A 22 -4.59 11.15 -0.93
C LEU A 22 -5.36 9.91 -0.47
N VAL A 23 -6.34 9.51 -1.28
CA VAL A 23 -7.02 8.21 -1.14
C VAL A 23 -6.67 7.35 -2.35
N VAL A 24 -6.12 6.17 -2.09
CA VAL A 24 -5.73 5.20 -3.11
C VAL A 24 -6.11 3.79 -2.65
N ALA A 25 -6.51 2.94 -3.59
CA ALA A 25 -6.79 1.54 -3.33
C ALA A 25 -5.75 0.66 -4.02
N PHE A 26 -5.33 -0.40 -3.33
CA PHE A 26 -4.43 -1.41 -3.86
C PHE A 26 -5.07 -2.80 -3.74
N ASN A 27 -4.60 -3.72 -4.56
CA ASN A 27 -4.86 -5.13 -4.31
C ASN A 27 -4.13 -5.53 -3.00
N PRO A 28 -4.81 -6.11 -2.01
CA PRO A 28 -4.22 -6.41 -0.70
C PRO A 28 -3.10 -7.45 -0.79
N ASP A 29 -3.23 -8.48 -1.64
CA ASP A 29 -2.22 -9.53 -1.80
C ASP A 29 -0.93 -8.95 -2.38
N TYR A 30 -1.03 -8.03 -3.35
CA TYR A 30 0.12 -7.39 -3.96
C TYR A 30 0.80 -6.37 -3.04
N LEU A 31 0.03 -5.70 -2.18
CA LEU A 31 0.59 -4.82 -1.16
C LEU A 31 1.36 -5.64 -0.11
N ALA A 32 0.74 -6.71 0.41
CA ALA A 32 1.38 -7.60 1.38
C ALA A 32 2.67 -8.22 0.84
N ALA A 33 2.65 -8.76 -0.38
CA ALA A 33 3.84 -9.32 -1.03
C ALA A 33 4.96 -8.27 -1.20
N GLY A 34 4.61 -7.02 -1.52
CA GLY A 34 5.58 -5.93 -1.63
C GLY A 34 6.24 -5.57 -0.30
N VAL A 35 5.46 -5.56 0.78
CA VAL A 35 5.95 -5.31 2.14
C VAL A 35 6.85 -6.46 2.62
N GLU A 36 6.41 -7.72 2.47
CA GLU A 36 7.17 -8.90 2.88
C GLU A 36 8.49 -9.07 2.12
N ALA A 37 8.57 -8.60 0.88
CA ALA A 37 9.79 -8.64 0.09
C ALA A 37 10.81 -7.56 0.48
N CYS A 38 10.39 -6.51 1.20
CA CYS A 38 11.30 -5.48 1.69
C CYS A 38 12.06 -5.98 2.92
N SER A 39 13.34 -5.63 3.02
CA SER A 39 14.15 -5.88 4.21
C SER A 39 13.99 -4.75 5.24
N GLY A 40 14.07 -5.10 6.52
CA GLY A 40 14.01 -4.17 7.64
C GLY A 40 12.63 -4.11 8.32
N ASP A 41 12.51 -3.23 9.31
CA ASP A 41 11.34 -3.14 10.19
C ASP A 41 10.31 -2.08 9.73
N SER A 42 10.62 -1.35 8.65
CA SER A 42 9.78 -0.27 8.15
C SER A 42 9.91 -0.12 6.64
N VAL A 43 8.80 0.24 5.99
CA VAL A 43 8.72 0.47 4.55
C VAL A 43 8.25 1.89 4.25
N THR A 44 8.65 2.41 3.10
CA THR A 44 8.08 3.62 2.51
C THR A 44 7.14 3.24 1.36
N LEU A 45 6.04 3.96 1.24
CA LEU A 45 5.13 3.90 0.10
C LEU A 45 5.11 5.29 -0.54
N SER A 46 5.51 5.38 -1.80
CA SER A 46 5.59 6.66 -2.53
C SER A 46 4.82 6.59 -3.83
N THR A 47 3.91 7.54 -4.07
CA THR A 47 3.18 7.67 -5.34
C THR A 47 3.03 9.14 -5.71
N MET A 48 2.86 9.42 -7.00
CA MET A 48 2.59 10.78 -7.50
C MET A 48 1.11 11.16 -7.38
N ASP A 49 0.21 10.22 -7.64
CA ASP A 49 -1.25 10.40 -7.54
C ASP A 49 -1.95 9.01 -7.40
N ALA A 50 -3.26 9.01 -7.15
CA ALA A 50 -4.04 7.79 -6.88
C ALA A 50 -4.13 6.81 -8.07
N LEU A 51 -3.80 7.25 -9.29
CA LEU A 51 -3.85 6.46 -10.52
C LEU A 51 -2.46 6.06 -11.02
N LYS A 52 -1.39 6.57 -10.41
CA LYS A 52 -0.01 6.24 -10.75
C LYS A 52 0.49 5.06 -9.91
N PRO A 53 1.46 4.28 -10.43
CA PRO A 53 2.09 3.23 -9.65
C PRO A 53 2.73 3.79 -8.38
N ALA A 54 2.58 3.06 -7.28
CA ALA A 54 3.31 3.31 -6.05
C ALA A 54 4.63 2.52 -6.04
N VAL A 55 5.63 3.07 -5.39
CA VAL A 55 6.91 2.43 -5.11
C VAL A 55 6.91 2.03 -3.62
N VAL A 56 7.19 0.76 -3.35
CA VAL A 56 7.40 0.23 -1.99
C VAL A 56 8.87 -0.13 -1.82
N ARG A 57 9.49 0.35 -0.73
CA ARG A 57 10.91 0.12 -0.40
C ARG A 57 11.12 -0.01 1.10
N GLY A 58 12.14 -0.75 1.51
CA GLY A 58 12.60 -0.78 2.91
C GLY A 58 13.33 0.51 3.27
N VAL A 59 13.09 1.05 4.47
CA VAL A 59 13.81 2.23 4.96
C VAL A 59 15.30 1.89 5.13
N GLY A 60 16.18 2.67 4.47
CA GLY A 60 17.62 2.41 4.49
C GLY A 60 18.09 1.29 3.54
N HIS A 61 17.20 0.72 2.73
CA HIS A 61 17.49 -0.36 1.78
C HIS A 61 17.10 0.05 0.36
N GLU A 62 18.01 0.73 -0.35
CA GLU A 62 17.74 1.31 -1.68
C GLU A 62 17.94 0.33 -2.86
N ASP A 63 18.56 -0.83 -2.60
CA ASP A 63 18.95 -1.81 -3.61
C ASP A 63 17.76 -2.61 -4.17
N TYR A 64 16.59 -2.52 -3.51
CA TYR A 64 15.36 -3.19 -3.90
C TYR A 64 14.25 -2.17 -4.14
N LEU A 65 13.46 -2.39 -5.19
CA LEU A 65 12.27 -1.61 -5.49
C LEU A 65 11.14 -2.56 -5.88
N TYR A 66 9.98 -2.36 -5.27
CA TYR A 66 8.75 -3.01 -5.66
C TYR A 66 7.77 -1.99 -6.23
N LEU A 67 7.27 -2.23 -7.45
CA LEU A 67 6.33 -1.36 -8.13
C LEU A 67 4.90 -1.92 -8.02
N LEU A 68 4.01 -1.17 -7.39
CA LEU A 68 2.64 -1.58 -7.09
C LEU A 68 1.64 -0.73 -7.89
N MET A 69 0.78 -1.38 -8.67
CA MET A 69 -0.27 -0.70 -9.44
C MET A 69 -1.52 -0.47 -8.58
N PRO A 70 -2.13 0.74 -8.60
CA PRO A 70 -3.40 0.97 -7.92
C PRO A 70 -4.56 0.28 -8.65
N VAL A 71 -5.63 0.02 -7.90
CA VAL A 71 -6.91 -0.44 -8.45
C VAL A 71 -7.93 0.69 -8.39
N ARG A 72 -8.84 0.72 -9.38
CA ARG A 72 -9.97 1.65 -9.34
C ARG A 72 -11.04 1.06 -8.43
N VAL A 73 -11.34 1.76 -7.35
CA VAL A 73 -12.57 1.53 -6.58
C VAL A 73 -13.71 2.30 -7.25
N PRO A 74 -14.84 1.64 -7.57
CA PRO A 74 -16.04 2.28 -8.13
C PRO A 74 -16.66 3.33 -7.21
#